data_AF-A0AAV2I4I1-F1
#
_entry.id   AF-A0AAV2I4I1-F1
#
_cell.length_a   1.000
_cell.length_b   1.000
_cell.length_c   1.000
_cell.angle_alpha   90.00
_cell.angle_beta   90.00
_cell.angle_gamma   90.00
#
_symmetry.space_group_name_H-M   'P 1'
#
loop_
_entity.id
_entity.type
_entity.pdbx_description
1 polymer ?
#
loop_
_entity_poly.entity_id
_entity_poly.type
_entity_poly.pdbx_seq_one_letter_code
_entity_poly.pdbx_strand_id
1 'polypeptide(L)'
;MWRAVVDEKNSPKKCLVIASSCLVIALLGIAIYVSGLLRPGHEPARLGKSVAATREVCTTKECEETSAYIVDKINFSADPCEDMHLFSCGNYNAKKSSQAGRYFPRDADSRFKEDAFKIMASKQNTKLLG
;
A
#
# COMPACT_ATOMS: atom_id res chain seq x y z
N MET A 1 -5.90 19.26 35.08
CA MET A 1 -7.05 18.59 34.41
C MET A 1 -7.06 17.07 34.57
N TRP A 2 -5.92 16.36 34.65
CA TRP A 2 -5.86 14.88 34.76
C TRP A 2 -6.09 14.27 36.15
N ARG A 3 -6.06 15.06 37.23
CA ARG A 3 -6.15 14.55 38.61
C ARG A 3 -7.55 14.14 39.06
N ALA A 4 -8.60 14.56 38.36
CA ALA A 4 -9.99 14.33 38.78
C ALA A 4 -10.58 12.99 38.31
N VAL A 5 -10.03 12.36 37.26
CA VAL A 5 -10.60 11.11 36.70
C VAL A 5 -10.19 9.87 37.53
N VAL A 6 -9.15 9.96 38.36
CA VAL A 6 -8.60 8.81 39.11
C VAL A 6 -9.23 8.63 40.49
N ASP A 7 -9.81 9.68 41.07
CA ASP A 7 -10.20 9.67 42.50
C ASP A 7 -11.60 9.07 42.78
N GLU A 8 -12.51 9.03 41.80
CA GLU A 8 -13.93 8.73 42.07
C GLU A 8 -14.27 7.24 42.29
N LYS A 9 -13.29 6.31 42.20
CA LYS A 9 -13.57 4.85 42.24
C LYS A 9 -12.81 4.06 43.32
N ASN A 10 -12.42 4.69 44.42
CA ASN A 10 -11.70 4.03 45.52
C ASN A 10 -12.62 3.41 46.59
N SER A 11 -13.08 2.16 46.38
CA SER A 11 -13.25 1.24 47.51
C SER A 11 -11.89 0.62 47.84
N PRO A 12 -11.45 0.54 49.11
CA PRO A 12 -10.05 0.26 49.50
C PRO A 12 -9.49 -1.07 48.94
N LYS A 13 -10.34 -2.08 48.74
CA LYS A 13 -9.94 -3.37 48.15
C LYS A 13 -9.85 -3.34 46.63
N LYS A 14 -10.67 -2.49 45.98
CA LYS A 14 -10.75 -2.38 44.53
C LYS A 14 -9.63 -1.53 43.97
N CYS A 15 -9.15 -0.54 44.71
CA CYS A 15 -8.02 0.27 44.25
C CYS A 15 -6.66 -0.38 44.41
N LEU A 16 -6.50 -1.36 45.32
CA LEU A 16 -5.32 -2.21 45.31
C LEU A 16 -5.25 -3.04 44.01
N VAL A 17 -6.38 -3.60 43.58
CA VAL A 17 -6.46 -4.43 42.36
C VAL A 17 -6.33 -3.57 41.10
N ILE A 18 -6.98 -2.41 41.05
CA ILE A 18 -6.91 -1.48 39.90
C ILE A 18 -5.49 -0.91 39.78
N ALA A 19 -4.85 -0.48 40.88
CA ALA A 19 -3.49 0.04 40.85
C ALA A 19 -2.48 -1.04 40.40
N SER A 20 -2.62 -2.27 40.90
CA SER A 20 -1.80 -3.41 40.46
C SER A 20 -2.00 -3.72 38.97
N SER A 21 -3.26 -3.77 38.51
CA SER A 21 -3.59 -4.01 37.10
C SER A 21 -3.04 -2.91 36.18
N CYS A 22 -3.21 -1.64 36.54
CA CYS A 22 -2.68 -0.51 35.78
C CYS A 22 -1.14 -0.52 35.73
N LEU A 23 -0.48 -0.90 36.83
CA LEU A 23 0.97 -1.00 36.88
C LEU A 23 1.47 -2.15 35.99
N VAL A 24 0.82 -3.31 36.01
CA VAL A 24 1.13 -4.43 35.11
C VAL A 24 0.92 -4.03 33.65
N ILE A 25 -0.21 -3.38 33.31
CA ILE A 25 -0.48 -2.92 31.94
C ILE A 25 0.55 -1.89 31.48
N ALA A 26 0.93 -0.94 32.33
CA ALA A 26 1.95 0.04 32.03
C ALA A 26 3.32 -0.61 31.78
N LEU A 27 3.72 -1.57 32.62
CA LEU A 27 4.97 -2.32 32.45
C LEU A 27 4.97 -3.16 31.17
N LEU A 28 3.86 -3.83 30.85
CA LEU A 28 3.71 -4.58 29.59
C LEU A 28 3.77 -3.66 28.37
N GLY A 29 3.08 -2.52 28.41
CA GLY A 29 3.11 -1.53 27.33
C GLY A 29 4.51 -0.95 27.10
N ILE A 30 5.22 -0.62 28.18
CA ILE A 30 6.61 -0.14 28.12
C ILE A 30 7.53 -1.23 27.57
N ALA A 31 7.39 -2.48 28.04
CA ALA A 31 8.19 -3.59 27.53
C ALA A 31 7.97 -3.83 26.03
N ILE A 32 6.71 -3.76 25.55
CA ILE A 32 6.38 -3.87 24.12
C ILE A 32 6.95 -2.68 23.33
N TYR A 33 6.82 -1.46 23.84
CA TYR A 33 7.34 -0.24 23.21
C TYR A 33 8.87 -0.29 23.07
N VAL A 34 9.56 -0.63 24.16
CA VAL A 34 11.02 -0.80 24.19
C VAL A 34 11.43 -1.96 23.29
N SER A 35 10.69 -3.07 23.28
CA SER A 35 10.93 -4.18 22.34
C SER A 35 10.76 -3.76 20.88
N GLY A 36 9.80 -2.87 20.57
CA GLY A 36 9.60 -2.32 19.23
C GLY A 36 10.71 -1.36 18.81
N LEU A 37 11.25 -0.57 19.75
CA LEU A 37 12.37 0.33 19.51
C LEU A 37 13.72 -0.38 19.43
N LEU A 38 13.91 -1.48 20.17
CA LEU A 38 15.14 -2.28 20.16
C LEU A 38 15.12 -3.43 19.15
N ARG A 39 13.99 -3.70 18.50
CA ARG A 39 13.95 -4.64 17.37
C ARG A 39 14.54 -3.93 16.15
N PRO A 40 15.77 -4.25 15.69
CA PRO A 40 16.07 -4.03 14.27
C PRO A 40 14.96 -4.73 13.49
N GLY A 41 14.29 -3.99 12.62
CA GLY A 41 13.05 -4.35 11.92
C GLY A 41 12.64 -5.81 12.04
N HIS A 42 11.67 -6.09 12.90
CA HIS A 42 11.03 -7.40 12.94
C HIS A 42 10.22 -7.53 11.65
N GLU A 43 10.87 -8.01 10.59
CA GLU A 43 10.21 -8.51 9.39
C GLU A 43 9.08 -9.43 9.87
N PRO A 44 7.80 -9.08 9.64
CA PRO A 44 6.74 -10.07 9.80
C PRO A 44 7.13 -11.19 8.85
N ALA A 45 7.22 -12.41 9.38
CA ALA A 45 7.55 -13.60 8.62
C ALA A 45 6.74 -13.61 7.32
N ARG A 46 7.36 -13.13 6.25
CA ARG A 46 6.86 -13.31 4.90
C ARG A 46 6.98 -14.80 4.70
N LEU A 47 5.85 -15.48 4.62
CA LEU A 47 5.80 -16.80 4.02
C LEU A 47 6.17 -16.60 2.54
N GLY A 48 7.47 -16.56 2.30
CA GLY A 48 8.12 -16.17 1.07
C GLY A 48 9.55 -16.67 1.13
N LYS A 49 9.68 -18.00 0.99
CA LYS A 49 10.80 -18.70 0.38
C LYS A 49 12.13 -17.90 0.34
N SER A 50 12.98 -18.14 1.33
CA SER A 50 14.44 -17.93 1.35
C SER A 50 15.00 -16.76 0.51
N VAL A 51 15.37 -15.67 1.20
CA VAL A 51 16.36 -14.67 0.76
C VAL A 51 17.76 -15.32 0.78
N ALA A 52 17.96 -16.29 -0.11
CA ALA A 52 19.24 -16.81 -0.55
C ALA A 52 19.09 -17.65 -1.85
N ALA A 53 18.02 -17.43 -2.62
CA ALA A 53 17.92 -17.90 -3.98
C ALA A 53 18.31 -16.74 -4.89
N THR A 54 19.17 -17.01 -5.87
CA THR A 54 19.44 -16.16 -7.04
C THR A 54 18.26 -15.24 -7.36
N ARG A 55 18.49 -13.93 -7.49
CA ARG A 55 17.49 -12.96 -7.95
C ARG A 55 16.98 -13.41 -9.33
N GLU A 56 15.99 -14.28 -9.37
CA GLU A 56 15.25 -14.60 -10.58
C GLU A 56 14.44 -13.36 -10.93
N VAL A 57 15.06 -12.50 -11.74
CA VAL A 57 14.35 -11.42 -12.41
C VAL A 57 13.43 -12.09 -13.42
N CYS A 58 12.14 -11.79 -13.31
CA CYS A 58 11.17 -12.25 -14.28
C CYS A 58 11.43 -11.55 -15.62
N THR A 59 11.81 -12.31 -16.63
CA THR A 59 12.09 -11.83 -17.99
C THR A 59 11.04 -12.30 -18.99
N THR A 60 9.85 -12.68 -18.52
CA THR A 60 8.72 -12.93 -19.43
C THR A 60 8.33 -11.63 -20.09
N LYS A 61 7.81 -11.71 -21.32
CA LYS A 61 7.36 -10.52 -22.07
C LYS A 61 6.38 -9.66 -21.27
N GLU A 62 5.44 -10.31 -20.57
CA GLU A 62 4.46 -9.64 -19.72
C GLU A 62 5.12 -8.89 -18.55
N CYS A 63 6.16 -9.45 -17.95
CA CYS A 63 6.94 -8.79 -16.91
C CYS A 63 7.67 -7.56 -17.43
N GLU A 64 8.31 -7.68 -18.59
CA GLU A 64 9.06 -6.58 -19.20
C GLU A 64 8.11 -5.42 -19.55
N GLU A 65 6.99 -5.72 -20.20
CA GLU A 65 5.98 -4.73 -20.56
C GLU A 65 5.37 -4.06 -19.32
N THR A 66 5.06 -4.85 -18.29
CA THR A 66 4.46 -4.34 -17.04
C THR A 66 5.47 -3.51 -16.25
N SER A 67 6.72 -3.97 -16.14
CA SER A 67 7.78 -3.24 -15.44
C SER A 67 8.10 -1.92 -16.13
N ALA A 68 8.21 -1.91 -17.46
CA ALA A 68 8.38 -0.69 -18.24
C ALA A 68 7.21 0.28 -18.03
N TYR A 69 5.97 -0.23 -18.03
CA TYR A 69 4.79 0.58 -17.74
C TYR A 69 4.84 1.21 -16.35
N ILE A 70 5.22 0.46 -15.31
CA ILE A 70 5.33 0.95 -13.93
C ILE A 70 6.43 2.02 -13.83
N VAL A 71 7.61 1.75 -14.37
CA VAL A 71 8.77 2.67 -14.35
C VAL A 71 8.45 3.99 -15.05
N ASP A 72 7.65 3.96 -16.12
CA ASP A 72 7.21 5.17 -16.84
C ASP A 72 6.33 6.12 -15.99
N LYS A 73 5.68 5.62 -14.93
CA LYS A 73 4.73 6.36 -14.08
C LYS A 73 5.34 6.86 -12.78
N ILE A 74 6.39 6.19 -12.31
CA ILE A 74 7.11 6.55 -11.09
C ILE A 74 7.97 7.80 -11.34
N ASN A 75 7.94 8.74 -10.41
CA ASN A 75 8.84 9.88 -10.33
C ASN A 75 9.96 9.58 -9.33
N PHE A 76 11.11 9.12 -9.85
CA PHE A 76 12.29 8.81 -9.04
C PHE A 76 12.96 10.01 -8.37
N SER A 77 12.56 11.24 -8.70
CA SER A 77 13.07 12.46 -8.07
C SER A 77 12.36 12.81 -6.76
N ALA A 78 11.22 12.16 -6.46
CA ALA A 78 10.53 12.32 -5.19
C ALA A 78 11.01 11.26 -4.19
N ASP A 79 11.08 11.62 -2.90
CA ASP A 79 11.43 10.65 -1.85
C ASP A 79 10.18 9.83 -1.47
N PRO A 80 10.22 8.48 -1.58
CA PRO A 80 9.08 7.63 -1.21
C PRO A 80 8.76 7.65 0.30
N CYS A 81 9.71 8.03 1.16
CA CYS A 81 9.50 8.15 2.60
C CYS A 81 8.76 9.45 2.98
N GLU A 82 8.94 10.51 2.20
CA GLU A 82 8.29 11.81 2.42
C GLU A 82 6.96 11.92 1.67
N ASP A 83 6.91 11.53 0.39
CA ASP A 83 5.70 11.57 -0.43
C ASP A 83 5.65 10.40 -1.42
N MET A 84 5.19 9.25 -0.92
CA MET A 84 4.95 8.05 -1.73
C MET A 84 3.97 8.29 -2.89
N HIS A 85 3.03 9.22 -2.75
CA HIS A 85 2.07 9.52 -3.82
C HIS A 85 2.74 10.25 -4.98
N LEU A 86 3.58 11.25 -4.68
CA LEU A 86 4.39 11.93 -5.68
C LEU A 86 5.43 10.98 -6.30
N PHE A 87 6.07 10.14 -5.51
CA PHE A 87 6.98 9.10 -6.02
C PHE A 87 6.27 8.12 -6.96
N SER A 88 5.14 7.56 -6.57
CA SER A 88 4.48 6.51 -7.35
C SER A 88 3.73 7.03 -8.59
N CYS A 89 3.13 8.22 -8.49
CA CYS A 89 2.20 8.75 -9.49
C CYS A 89 2.64 10.07 -10.11
N GLY A 90 3.77 10.65 -9.69
CA GLY A 90 4.18 12.00 -10.10
C GLY A 90 4.28 12.15 -11.62
N ASN A 91 4.90 11.17 -12.30
CA ASN A 91 5.03 11.20 -13.76
C ASN A 91 3.73 10.85 -14.48
N TYR A 92 2.90 9.97 -13.89
CA TYR A 92 1.55 9.70 -14.41
C TYR A 92 0.70 10.99 -14.43
N ASN A 93 0.70 11.73 -13.33
CA ASN A 93 -0.08 12.96 -13.17
C ASN A 93 0.44 14.09 -14.07
N ALA A 94 1.77 14.24 -14.19
CA ALA A 94 2.38 15.24 -15.08
C ALA A 94 1.96 15.04 -16.54
N LYS A 95 1.91 13.79 -17.01
CA LYS A 95 1.50 13.41 -18.36
C LYS A 95 0.00 13.59 -18.63
N LYS A 96 -0.84 13.67 -17.59
CA LYS A 96 -2.32 13.75 -17.68
C LYS A 96 -2.88 15.15 -17.39
N SER A 97 -2.02 16.15 -17.22
CA SER A 97 -2.34 17.52 -16.76
C SER A 97 -3.28 18.35 -17.66
N SER A 98 -3.84 17.80 -18.75
CA SER A 98 -4.84 18.47 -19.60
C SER A 98 -6.30 18.16 -19.25
N GLN A 99 -6.61 17.36 -18.22
CA GLN A 99 -8.00 17.07 -17.83
C GLN A 99 -8.23 17.32 -16.33
N ALA A 100 -8.20 18.60 -15.95
CA ALA A 100 -8.71 19.05 -14.67
C ALA A 100 -10.21 18.69 -14.57
N GLY A 101 -10.56 17.71 -13.73
CA GLY A 101 -11.93 17.57 -13.25
C GLY A 101 -12.52 16.17 -13.06
N ARG A 102 -11.86 15.06 -13.45
CA ARG A 102 -12.39 13.72 -13.17
C ARG A 102 -11.29 12.71 -12.89
N TYR A 103 -11.01 12.46 -11.62
CA TYR A 103 -10.17 11.34 -11.17
C TYR A 103 -10.98 10.03 -11.29
N PHE A 104 -10.98 9.46 -12.50
CA PHE A 104 -11.35 8.07 -12.76
C PHE A 104 -10.20 7.42 -13.53
N PRO A 105 -9.78 6.18 -13.23
CA PRO A 105 -8.79 5.45 -14.01
C PRO A 105 -9.38 5.12 -15.40
N ARG A 106 -9.28 6.07 -16.36
CA ARG A 106 -9.81 5.90 -17.73
C ARG A 106 -8.95 5.01 -18.63
N ASP A 107 -7.74 4.68 -18.20
CA ASP A 107 -6.76 4.02 -19.06
C ASP A 107 -7.08 2.53 -19.30
N ALA A 108 -7.80 1.89 -18.38
CA ALA A 108 -8.34 0.54 -18.59
C ALA A 108 -9.59 0.58 -19.48
N ASP A 109 -10.52 1.51 -19.24
CA ASP A 109 -11.79 1.64 -19.97
C ASP A 109 -11.61 1.96 -21.47
N SER A 110 -10.63 2.78 -21.84
CA SER A 110 -10.36 3.10 -23.25
C SER A 110 -9.79 1.91 -24.03
N ARG A 111 -8.89 1.12 -23.42
CA ARG A 111 -8.34 -0.09 -24.06
C ARG A 111 -9.43 -1.14 -24.32
N PHE A 112 -10.33 -1.35 -23.35
CA PHE A 112 -11.47 -2.26 -23.55
C PHE A 112 -12.39 -1.82 -24.69
N LYS A 113 -12.65 -0.51 -24.84
CA LYS A 113 -13.47 0.00 -25.95
C LYS A 113 -12.80 -0.19 -27.32
N GLU A 114 -11.50 0.04 -27.41
CA GLU A 114 -10.74 -0.18 -28.64
C GLU A 114 -10.71 -1.66 -29.02
N ASP A 115 -10.48 -2.55 -28.06
CA ASP A 115 -10.45 -3.99 -28.32
C ASP A 115 -11.84 -4.52 -28.67
N ALA A 116 -12.89 -4.05 -28.00
CA ALA A 116 -14.27 -4.34 -28.37
C ALA A 116 -14.60 -3.85 -29.80
N PHE A 117 -14.15 -2.64 -30.18
CA PHE A 117 -14.32 -2.12 -31.53
C PHE A 117 -13.61 -2.97 -32.58
N LYS A 118 -12.37 -3.39 -32.32
CA LYS A 118 -11.62 -4.29 -33.22
C LYS A 118 -12.31 -5.65 -33.38
N ILE A 119 -12.85 -6.21 -32.30
CA ILE A 119 -13.60 -7.47 -32.33
C ILE A 119 -14.88 -7.33 -33.18
N MET A 120 -15.62 -6.23 -33.01
CA MET A 120 -16.82 -5.94 -33.80
C MET A 120 -16.50 -5.73 -35.29
N ALA A 121 -15.43 -5.00 -35.61
CA ALA A 121 -14.99 -4.76 -36.98
C ALA A 121 -14.50 -6.05 -37.67
N SER A 122 -13.79 -6.93 -36.96
CA SER A 122 -13.35 -8.23 -37.48
C SER A 122 -14.54 -9.09 -37.93
N LYS A 123 -15.60 -9.16 -37.11
CA LYS A 123 -16.82 -9.91 -37.46
C LYS A 123 -17.54 -9.37 -38.70
N GLN A 124 -17.49 -8.06 -38.94
CA GLN A 124 -18.12 -7.44 -40.10
C GLN A 124 -17.36 -7.76 -41.40
N ASN A 125 -16.03 -7.79 -41.33
CA ASN A 125 -15.16 -8.23 -42.45
C ASN A 125 -15.32 -9.72 -42.76
N THR A 126 -15.51 -10.59 -41.77
CA THR A 126 -15.78 -12.03 -42.00
C THR A 126 -17.14 -12.27 -42.66
N LYS A 127 -18.13 -11.40 -42.42
CA LYS A 127 -19.48 -11.51 -42.99
C LYS A 127 -19.57 -11.04 -44.46
N LEU A 128 -18.55 -10.37 -44.97
CA LEU A 128 -18.45 -9.91 -46.37
C LEU A 128 -17.67 -10.89 -47.27
N LEU A 129 -17.06 -11.93 -46.67
CA LEU A 129 -16.26 -12.95 -47.36
C LEU A 129 -16.94 -14.34 -47.36
N GLY A 130 -18.23 -14.42 -46.99
CA GLY A 130 -19.04 -15.64 -46.96
C GLY A 130 -20.36 -15.47 -47.68
#